data_AF-A0A7X2H0V5-F1
#
_entry.id   AF-A0A7X2H0V5-F1
#
_cell.length_a   1.000
_cell.length_b   1.000
_cell.length_c   1.000
_cell.angle_alpha   90.00
_cell.angle_beta   90.00
_cell.angle_gamma   90.00
#
_symmetry.space_group_name_H-M   'P 1'
#
loop_
_entity.id
_entity.type
_entity.pdbx_description
1 polymer ?
#
loop_
_entity_poly.entity_id
_entity_poly.type
_entity_poly.pdbx_seq_one_letter_code
_entity_poly.pdbx_strand_id
1 'polypeptide(L)' 'MHDLWKRIWGEWFPSSNYESTDGPEFEMTYERANNMYEMEVWIPVVKKSAS' A
#
# COMPACT_ATOMS: atom_id res chain seq x y z
N MET A 1 10.82 5.43 -3.59
CA MET A 1 10.45 4.10 -3.04
C MET A 1 9.74 4.25 -1.70
N HIS A 2 10.34 4.89 -0.70
CA HIS A 2 9.72 5.00 0.64
C HIS A 2 8.53 5.96 0.78
N ASP A 3 8.31 6.93 -0.12
CA ASP A 3 7.23 7.89 0.07
C ASP A 3 5.83 7.28 -0.08
N LEU A 4 5.67 6.27 -0.95
CA LEU A 4 4.39 5.56 -1.07
C LEU A 4 4.06 4.81 0.23
N TRP A 5 5.03 4.05 0.77
CA TRP A 5 4.88 3.38 2.07
C TRP A 5 4.58 4.35 3.21
N LYS A 6 5.30 5.49 3.29
CA LYS A 6 5.04 6.52 4.30
C LYS A 6 3.62 7.08 4.20
N ARG A 7 3.10 7.29 2.99
CA ARG A 7 1.73 7.77 2.79
C ARG A 7 0.70 6.70 3.11
N ILE A 8 0.98 5.43 2.79
CA ILE A 8 0.12 4.31 3.15
C ILE A 8 -0.04 4.24 4.68
N TRP A 9 1.06 4.23 5.42
CA TRP A 9 1.03 4.12 6.89
C TRP A 9 0.66 5.43 7.62
N GLY A 10 1.05 6.58 7.08
CA GLY A 10 0.86 7.89 7.71
C GLY A 10 -0.44 8.60 7.33
N GLU A 11 -1.02 8.28 6.17
CA GLU A 11 -2.23 8.96 5.67
C GLU A 11 -3.36 7.97 5.39
N TRP A 12 -3.11 6.93 4.59
CA TRP A 12 -4.17 6.03 4.12
C TRP A 12 -4.71 5.11 5.21
N PHE A 13 -3.87 4.39 5.96
CA PHE A 13 -4.34 3.54 7.07
C PHE A 13 -5.09 4.33 8.15
N PRO A 14 -4.62 5.53 8.58
CA PRO A 14 -5.36 6.36 9.53
C PRO A 14 -6.72 6.84 9.00
N SER A 15 -6.80 7.23 7.73
CA SER A 15 -8.03 7.81 7.12
C SER A 15 -8.98 6.79 6.51
N SER A 16 -8.50 5.57 6.21
CA SER A 16 -9.31 4.50 5.63
C SER A 16 -10.06 3.70 6.71
N ASN A 17 -11.05 2.94 6.26
CA ASN A 17 -11.77 1.97 7.09
C ASN A 17 -11.07 0.60 7.15
N TYR A 18 -9.77 0.54 6.84
CA TYR A 18 -8.98 -0.68 6.78
C TYR A 18 -7.78 -0.62 7.72
N GLU A 19 -7.36 -1.78 8.21
CA GLU A 19 -6.14 -1.97 9.00
C GLU A 19 -5.31 -3.11 8.41
N SER A 20 -3.99 -3.05 8.58
CA SER A 20 -3.08 -4.12 8.14
C SER A 20 -3.34 -5.39 8.94
N THR A 21 -3.26 -6.54 8.28
CA THR A 21 -3.38 -7.84 8.93
C THR A 21 -2.13 -8.69 8.68
N ASP A 22 -2.00 -9.79 9.40
CA ASP A 22 -0.87 -10.70 9.22
C ASP A 22 -0.90 -11.30 7.82
N GLY A 23 0.21 -11.18 7.10
CA GLY A 23 0.39 -11.78 5.78
C GLY A 23 1.59 -11.21 5.05
N PRO A 24 1.97 -11.80 3.90
CA PRO A 24 3.08 -11.30 3.11
C PRO A 24 2.75 -9.96 2.47
N GLU A 25 3.64 -8.99 2.67
CA GLU A 25 3.63 -7.69 2.00
C GLU A 25 4.73 -7.67 0.94
N PHE A 26 4.44 -7.09 -0.24
CA PHE A 26 5.46 -6.94 -1.28
C PHE A 26 5.22 -5.74 -2.19
N GLU A 27 6.30 -5.28 -2.79
CA GLU A 27 6.33 -4.17 -3.75
C GLU A 27 6.84 -4.70 -5.09
N MET A 28 6.14 -4.34 -6.17
CA MET A 28 6.56 -4.67 -7.54
C MET A 28 6.74 -3.38 -8.33
N THR A 29 7.86 -3.30 -9.05
CA THR A 29 8.14 -2.20 -9.98
C THR A 29 8.21 -2.75 -11.38
N TYR A 30 7.45 -2.15 -12.29
CA TYR A 30 7.42 -2.50 -13.70
C TYR A 30 8.00 -1.33 -14.49
N GLU A 31 8.93 -1.65 -15.39
CA GLU A 31 9.38 -0.71 -16.40
C GLU A 31 8.40 -0.75 -17.58
N ARG A 32 7.75 0.38 -17.85
CA ARG A 32 6.88 0.57 -19.01
C ARG A 32 7.70 1.22 -20.13
N ALA A 33 7.21 1.10 -21.36
CA ALA A 33 7.78 1.83 -22.49
C ALA A 33 7.73 3.35 -22.24
N ASN A 34 8.64 4.09 -22.87
CA ASN A 34 8.78 5.55 -22.76
C ASN A 34 9.29 6.05 -21.40
N ASN A 35 10.21 5.33 -20.74
CA ASN A 35 10.80 5.70 -19.44
C ASN A 35 9.76 5.93 -18.34
N MET A 36 8.62 5.24 -18.43
CA MET A 36 7.60 5.27 -17.40
C MET A 36 7.83 4.11 -16.44
N TYR A 37 7.69 4.38 -15.14
CA TYR A 37 7.77 3.35 -14.10
C TYR A 37 6.41 3.23 -13.42
N GLU A 38 5.93 2.00 -13.29
CA GLU A 38 4.72 1.65 -12.57
C GLU A 38 5.13 0.90 -11.30
N MET A 39 4.53 1.25 -10.16
CA MET A 39 4.84 0.66 -8.88
C MET A 39 3.54 0.22 -8.21
N GLU A 40 3.52 -1.02 -7.75
CA GLU A 40 2.41 -1.61 -7.02
C GLU A 40 2.89 -2.03 -5.63
N VAL A 41 2.06 -1.76 -4.62
CA VAL A 41 2.29 -2.19 -3.24
C VAL A 41 1.09 -3.05 -2.83
N TRP A 42 1.38 -4.28 -2.43
CA TRP A 42 0.40 -5.26 -2.01
C TRP A 42 0.52 -5.47 -0.51
N ILE A 43 -0.51 -5.06 0.23
CA ILE A 43 -0.60 -5.18 1.69
C ILE A 43 -1.92 -5.87 2.03
N PRO A 44 -1.91 -6.95 2.82
CA PRO A 44 -3.13 -7.59 3.28
C PRO A 44 -3.84 -6.68 4.30
N VAL A 45 -5.13 -6.47 4.10
CA VAL A 45 -5.94 -5.58 4.95
C VAL A 45 -7.26 -6.22 5.35
N VAL A 46 -7.75 -5.85 6.54
CA VAL A 46 -9.10 -6.18 7.02
C VAL A 46 -9.88 -4.90 7.26
N LYS A 47 -11.22 -4.98 7.19
CA LYS A 47 -12.07 -3.83 7.55
C LYS A 47 -12.00 -3.61 9.05
N LYS A 48 -11.74 -2.37 9.46
CA LYS A 48 -11.90 -1.94 10.84
C LYS A 48 -13.32 -2.26 11.27
N SER A 49 -13.45 -2.93 12.41
CA SER A 49 -14.77 -3.22 12.96
C SER A 49 -15.41 -1.89 13.37
N ALA A 50 -16.63 -1.64 12.89
CA ALA A 50 -17.43 -0.52 13.40
C ALA A 50 -17.69 -0.81 14.88
N SER A 51 -17.15 0.04 15.76
CA SER A 51 -17.52 0.06 17.17
C SER A 51 -18.90 0.68 17.35
#